data_AF-A0A0S2I2H2-F1
#
_entry.id   AF-A0A0S2I2H2-F1
#
_cell.length_a   1.000
_cell.length_b   1.000
_cell.length_c   1.000
_cell.angle_alpha   90.00
_cell.angle_beta   90.00
_cell.angle_gamma   90.00
#
_symmetry.space_group_name_H-M   'P 1'
#
loop_
_entity.id
_entity.type
_entity.pdbx_description
1 polymer ?
#
loop_
_entity_poly.entity_id
_entity_poly.type
_entity_poly.pdbx_seq_one_letter_code
_entity_poly.pdbx_strand_id
1 'polypeptide(L)'
;MTQNSKTNRISRGHNALKSGFKSVFIVFILTLIIHSCDNSLIVDFEAKTDPQKPNFVELTNKSSGAYDSANWLIRNQTINKPEKLEAYFPFKGQQEIGLIVYGKTNQDTIFKQIEITKNDPNYIDRLELVWQDDFNGEHLDKHSYTYATGDHGWGNQELQNYTNGENTTIKDGKLNIHIRKIDNKKEPGSYTSSRIHTKDKKEFQYGRYEINAKLPAGKGIWAAIWMLGSNIDSVGWPACGEMDIMEYVGFEPNTVHSTVHVPAGYAGNGDGSKIELESCEEDFHTYGMLWTPSKLIFYVDSLENVVHTYAPSPKNIENWPLNQPAFLILNVAAGGTWGGLQGVDNSIFPQTMEIDHVKVFQAAIF
;
A
#
# COMPACT_ATOMS: atom_id res chain seq x y z
N MET A 1 45.45 35.96 39.37
CA MET A 1 46.76 36.67 39.42
C MET A 1 47.70 36.02 38.40
N THR A 2 49.00 36.34 38.42
CA THR A 2 50.08 35.72 37.60
C THR A 2 49.87 35.71 36.08
N GLN A 3 50.20 36.85 35.45
CA GLN A 3 50.90 36.82 34.16
C GLN A 3 52.30 36.23 34.36
N ASN A 4 52.91 35.66 33.31
CA ASN A 4 54.31 35.89 32.90
C ASN A 4 54.66 35.05 31.63
N SER A 5 55.69 35.32 30.82
CA SER A 5 56.21 36.58 30.23
C SER A 5 57.54 36.32 29.47
N LYS A 6 57.76 36.98 28.31
CA LYS A 6 59.09 37.49 27.80
C LYS A 6 60.18 36.41 27.49
N THR A 7 61.28 36.62 26.74
CA THR A 7 61.89 37.69 25.87
C THR A 7 62.79 36.97 24.81
N ASN A 8 63.55 37.51 23.84
CA ASN A 8 64.12 38.83 23.45
C ASN A 8 64.09 38.93 21.87
N ARG A 9 64.68 39.81 21.02
CA ARG A 9 65.89 40.68 20.92
C ARG A 9 67.23 39.92 20.70
N ILE A 10 68.23 40.36 19.93
CA ILE A 10 68.51 41.52 19.00
C ILE A 10 69.57 41.00 17.97
N SER A 11 69.45 41.14 16.63
CA SER A 11 69.70 42.29 15.71
C SER A 11 71.17 42.52 15.23
N ARG A 12 71.34 43.15 14.04
CA ARG A 12 72.54 43.36 13.16
C ARG A 12 72.90 42.18 12.21
N GLY A 13 73.34 42.39 10.96
CA GLY A 13 73.40 43.60 10.12
C GLY A 13 74.27 43.45 8.83
N HIS A 14 74.13 44.39 7.87
CA HIS A 14 74.93 44.63 6.64
C HIS A 14 74.77 43.76 5.36
N ASN A 15 74.09 44.38 4.37
CA ASN A 15 74.57 44.76 3.02
C ASN A 15 75.18 43.77 1.98
N ALA A 16 74.51 43.77 0.81
CA ALA A 16 75.04 44.09 -0.53
C ALA A 16 75.47 43.00 -1.56
N LEU A 17 74.61 42.88 -2.58
CA LEU A 17 74.89 42.96 -4.04
C LEU A 17 75.70 41.88 -4.81
N LYS A 18 74.94 41.25 -5.74
CA LYS A 18 75.25 40.97 -7.17
C LYS A 18 76.13 39.78 -7.62
N SER A 19 75.44 38.92 -8.38
CA SER A 19 75.82 38.30 -9.68
C SER A 19 76.85 37.17 -9.74
N GLY A 20 76.47 36.10 -10.46
CA GLY A 20 77.35 35.00 -10.88
C GLY A 20 76.56 33.85 -11.52
N PHE A 21 76.58 33.71 -12.84
CA PHE A 21 75.99 32.58 -13.58
C PHE A 21 76.93 31.36 -13.57
N LYS A 22 76.41 30.13 -13.43
CA LYS A 22 76.69 29.01 -14.38
C LYS A 22 75.92 27.70 -14.10
N SER A 23 75.36 27.16 -15.18
CA SER A 23 75.18 25.75 -15.54
C SER A 23 74.74 24.71 -14.50
N VAL A 24 73.43 24.42 -14.53
CA VAL A 24 72.86 23.10 -14.90
C VAL A 24 73.59 21.82 -14.45
N PHE A 25 72.91 21.05 -13.61
CA PHE A 25 72.78 19.59 -13.80
C PHE A 25 71.30 19.22 -13.67
N ILE A 26 70.78 18.42 -14.60
CA ILE A 26 69.37 17.98 -14.60
C ILE A 26 69.30 16.57 -14.02
N VAL A 27 68.45 16.38 -13.01
CA VAL A 27 68.00 15.06 -12.56
C VAL A 27 66.49 15.02 -12.74
N PHE A 28 66.02 14.22 -13.70
CA PHE A 28 64.59 13.95 -13.87
C PHE A 28 64.11 13.02 -12.75
N ILE A 29 63.53 13.58 -11.70
CA ILE A 29 62.59 12.83 -10.86
C ILE A 29 61.23 12.93 -11.54
N LEU A 30 60.87 11.88 -12.29
CA LEU A 30 59.55 11.77 -12.91
C LEU A 30 58.52 11.41 -11.83
N THR A 31 58.07 12.41 -11.07
CA THR A 31 56.94 12.25 -10.14
C THR A 31 55.68 11.99 -10.95
N LEU A 32 55.37 10.72 -11.17
CA LEU A 32 54.13 10.28 -11.78
C LEU A 32 52.99 10.59 -10.81
N ILE A 33 52.41 11.80 -10.93
CA ILE A 33 51.16 12.14 -10.28
C ILE A 33 50.07 11.34 -10.98
N ILE A 34 49.87 10.11 -10.51
CA ILE A 34 48.65 9.34 -10.77
C ILE A 34 47.52 10.20 -10.22
N HIS A 35 46.83 10.91 -11.11
CA HIS A 35 45.50 11.36 -10.83
C HIS A 35 44.67 10.09 -10.66
N SER A 36 44.41 9.71 -9.41
CA SER A 36 43.17 9.03 -9.11
C SER A 36 42.05 10.00 -9.50
N CYS A 37 41.57 9.89 -10.74
CA CYS A 37 40.26 10.40 -11.09
C CYS A 37 39.30 9.74 -10.11
N ASP A 38 38.86 10.53 -9.13
CA ASP A 38 37.92 10.09 -8.13
C ASP A 38 36.58 9.93 -8.84
N ASN A 39 36.36 8.73 -9.39
CA ASN A 39 35.10 8.29 -9.99
C ASN A 39 34.07 8.01 -8.87
N SER A 40 34.00 8.90 -7.89
CA SER A 40 33.00 8.90 -6.85
C SER A 40 31.62 9.04 -7.51
N LEU A 41 30.71 8.15 -7.11
CA LEU A 41 29.33 8.17 -7.60
C LEU A 41 28.65 9.42 -7.04
N ILE A 42 28.19 10.31 -7.92
CA ILE A 42 27.39 11.47 -7.58
C ILE A 42 25.97 11.18 -8.02
N VAL A 43 25.05 11.02 -7.07
CA VAL A 43 23.62 10.84 -7.37
C VAL A 43 22.93 12.18 -7.46
N ASP A 44 22.25 12.45 -8.58
CA ASP A 44 21.37 13.60 -8.74
C ASP A 44 20.23 13.31 -9.73
N PHE A 45 19.13 14.06 -9.63
CA PHE A 45 18.06 14.05 -10.63
C PHE A 45 17.34 15.39 -10.76
N GLU A 46 16.73 15.59 -11.92
CA GLU A 46 15.85 16.72 -12.23
C GLU A 46 14.40 16.24 -12.27
N ALA A 47 13.51 16.99 -11.63
CA ALA A 47 12.07 16.80 -11.69
C ALA A 47 11.42 18.09 -12.20
N LYS A 48 10.53 17.96 -13.19
CA LYS A 48 9.87 19.09 -13.87
C LYS A 48 8.38 18.86 -13.99
N THR A 49 7.58 19.83 -13.58
CA THR A 49 6.13 19.89 -13.86
C THR A 49 5.86 20.84 -15.02
N ASP A 50 4.93 20.47 -15.89
CA ASP A 50 4.34 21.39 -16.86
C ASP A 50 3.16 22.13 -16.18
N PRO A 51 3.12 23.47 -16.14
CA PRO A 51 1.98 24.22 -15.60
C PRO A 51 0.62 23.90 -16.25
N GLN A 52 0.60 23.39 -17.48
CA GLN A 52 -0.63 22.93 -18.15
C GLN A 52 -1.05 21.54 -17.67
N LYS A 53 -0.08 20.63 -17.50
CA LYS A 53 -0.22 19.27 -16.95
C LYS A 53 0.45 19.10 -15.55
N PRO A 54 0.10 19.85 -14.49
CA PRO A 54 0.87 19.86 -13.24
C PRO A 54 0.75 18.58 -12.40
N ASN A 55 -0.03 17.60 -12.87
CA ASN A 55 -0.14 16.25 -12.32
C ASN A 55 0.86 15.27 -12.95
N PHE A 56 1.60 15.68 -13.99
CA PHE A 56 2.63 14.89 -14.66
C PHE A 56 4.00 15.50 -14.35
N VAL A 57 4.95 14.66 -13.95
CA VAL A 57 6.31 15.07 -13.57
C VAL A 57 7.30 14.36 -14.48
N GLU A 58 7.97 15.11 -15.36
CA GLU A 58 9.14 14.63 -16.09
C GLU A 58 10.30 14.45 -15.11
N LEU A 59 10.81 13.22 -15.02
CA LEU A 59 11.98 12.87 -14.24
C LEU A 59 13.14 12.56 -15.18
N THR A 60 14.33 13.08 -14.86
CA THR A 60 15.56 12.80 -15.62
C THR A 60 16.71 12.61 -14.65
N ASN A 61 17.33 11.44 -14.67
CA ASN A 61 18.53 11.13 -13.91
C ASN A 61 19.69 12.03 -14.37
N LYS A 62 20.41 12.63 -13.42
CA LYS A 62 21.59 13.50 -13.63
C LYS A 62 22.86 12.93 -12.98
N SER A 63 22.78 11.71 -12.46
CA SER A 63 23.87 11.05 -11.74
C SER A 63 25.09 10.84 -12.62
N SER A 64 26.28 10.94 -12.03
CA SER A 64 27.56 10.88 -12.73
C SER A 64 28.61 10.10 -11.95
N GLY A 65 29.71 9.75 -12.61
CA GLY A 65 30.60 8.66 -12.19
C GLY A 65 30.19 7.34 -12.84
N ALA A 66 30.82 6.23 -12.43
CA ALA A 66 30.54 4.91 -12.97
C ALA A 66 29.55 4.15 -12.09
N TYR A 67 28.37 3.84 -12.63
CA TYR A 67 27.35 3.01 -12.00
C TYR A 67 26.85 1.91 -12.94
N ASP A 68 26.28 0.84 -12.37
CA ASP A 68 25.80 -0.32 -13.12
C ASP A 68 24.27 -0.30 -13.34
N SER A 69 23.50 0.33 -12.43
CA SER A 69 22.05 0.52 -12.59
C SER A 69 21.48 1.65 -11.72
N ALA A 70 20.24 2.07 -11.98
CA ALA A 70 19.49 3.03 -11.18
C ALA A 70 17.98 2.74 -11.22
N ASN A 71 17.27 2.96 -10.10
CA ASN A 71 15.82 2.78 -10.01
C ASN A 71 15.15 4.03 -9.38
N TRP A 72 13.97 4.40 -9.86
CA TRP A 72 13.14 5.41 -9.18
C TRP A 72 12.36 4.77 -8.03
N LEU A 73 12.14 5.54 -6.97
CA LEU A 73 11.34 5.17 -5.80
C LEU A 73 10.13 6.11 -5.74
N ILE A 74 8.95 5.60 -6.07
CA ILE A 74 7.72 6.41 -6.22
C ILE A 74 6.53 5.64 -5.64
N ARG A 75 5.77 6.25 -4.71
CA ARG A 75 4.57 5.63 -4.10
C ARG A 75 4.82 4.19 -3.60
N ASN A 76 5.94 3.99 -2.91
CA ASN A 76 6.47 2.70 -2.42
C ASN A 76 6.83 1.66 -3.51
N GLN A 77 6.76 2.01 -4.80
CA GLN A 77 7.18 1.16 -5.91
C GLN A 77 8.64 1.47 -6.32
N THR A 78 9.38 0.43 -6.73
CA THR A 78 10.74 0.55 -7.30
C THR A 78 10.68 0.33 -8.81
N ILE A 79 11.17 1.30 -9.60
CA ILE A 79 10.91 1.36 -11.05
C ILE A 79 12.22 1.38 -11.82
N ASN A 80 12.48 0.29 -12.55
CA ASN A 80 13.68 0.10 -13.37
C ASN A 80 13.54 0.79 -14.74
N LYS A 81 13.68 2.13 -14.73
CA LYS A 81 13.75 3.01 -15.91
C LYS A 81 14.84 4.07 -15.66
N PRO A 82 16.14 3.71 -15.77
CA PRO A 82 17.24 4.45 -15.13
C PRO A 82 17.51 5.86 -15.67
N GLU A 83 17.10 6.20 -16.90
CA GLU A 83 17.41 7.50 -17.51
C GLU A 83 16.30 8.55 -17.30
N LYS A 84 15.05 8.19 -17.61
CA LYS A 84 13.88 9.06 -17.61
C LYS A 84 12.60 8.31 -17.26
N LEU A 85 11.61 9.04 -16.74
CA LEU A 85 10.28 8.57 -16.36
C LEU A 85 9.28 9.74 -16.42
N GLU A 86 8.00 9.51 -16.76
CA GLU A 86 6.93 10.51 -16.61
C GLU A 86 5.97 10.05 -15.50
N ALA A 87 6.18 10.57 -14.29
CA ALA A 87 5.44 10.13 -13.11
C ALA A 87 4.15 10.92 -12.92
N TYR A 88 3.01 10.23 -12.89
CA TYR A 88 1.69 10.83 -12.67
C TYR A 88 1.31 10.83 -11.18
N PHE A 89 0.91 12.01 -10.69
CA PHE A 89 0.49 12.27 -9.31
C PHE A 89 -0.88 12.99 -9.34
N PRO A 90 -1.98 12.29 -9.05
CA PRO A 90 -3.34 12.80 -9.24
C PRO A 90 -3.80 13.82 -8.18
N PHE A 91 -3.07 13.96 -7.06
CA PHE A 91 -3.54 14.69 -5.88
C PHE A 91 -2.63 15.87 -5.54
N LYS A 92 -3.25 17.02 -5.23
CA LYS A 92 -2.59 18.23 -4.76
C LYS A 92 -1.84 17.96 -3.46
N GLY A 93 -0.60 18.42 -3.40
CA GLY A 93 0.25 18.32 -2.20
C GLY A 93 1.73 18.26 -2.56
N GLN A 94 2.57 18.13 -1.53
CA GLN A 94 3.95 17.71 -1.72
C GLN A 94 3.99 16.21 -1.99
N GLN A 95 4.78 15.79 -2.97
CA GLN A 95 5.01 14.40 -3.33
C GLN A 95 6.50 14.11 -3.23
N GLU A 96 6.86 13.01 -2.57
CA GLU A 96 8.26 12.58 -2.48
C GLU A 96 8.63 11.66 -3.65
N ILE A 97 9.80 11.91 -4.23
CA ILE A 97 10.38 11.12 -5.32
C ILE A 97 11.80 10.76 -4.92
N GLY A 98 12.14 9.48 -4.96
CA GLY A 98 13.50 8.99 -4.73
C GLY A 98 14.17 8.51 -6.01
N LEU A 99 15.50 8.58 -6.04
CA LEU A 99 16.36 7.89 -7.00
C LEU A 99 17.43 7.14 -6.21
N ILE A 100 17.51 5.82 -6.40
CA ILE A 100 18.61 4.97 -5.93
C ILE A 100 19.50 4.58 -7.11
N VAL A 101 20.82 4.68 -6.92
CA VAL A 101 21.83 4.33 -7.93
C VAL A 101 22.83 3.35 -7.35
N TYR A 102 23.15 2.31 -8.11
CA TYR A 102 24.00 1.20 -7.70
C TYR A 102 25.31 1.23 -8.51
N GLY A 103 26.42 1.51 -7.83
CA GLY A 103 27.77 1.29 -8.34
C GLY A 103 28.32 -0.09 -7.93
N LYS A 104 29.50 -0.42 -8.44
CA LYS A 104 30.10 -1.76 -8.34
C LYS A 104 30.35 -2.27 -6.92
N THR A 105 30.47 -1.36 -5.95
CA THR A 105 30.77 -1.67 -4.55
C THR A 105 29.99 -0.79 -3.56
N ASN A 106 29.02 0.00 -4.05
CA ASN A 106 28.31 1.01 -3.29
C ASN A 106 26.93 1.27 -3.90
N GLN A 107 26.00 1.75 -3.09
CA GLN A 107 24.77 2.37 -3.56
C GLN A 107 24.60 3.71 -2.84
N ASP A 108 23.90 4.65 -3.46
CA ASP A 108 23.51 5.92 -2.85
C ASP A 108 22.08 6.27 -3.27
N THR A 109 21.39 7.09 -2.49
CA THR A 109 19.95 7.38 -2.66
C THR A 109 19.61 8.77 -2.20
N ILE A 110 18.97 9.54 -3.07
CA ILE A 110 18.45 10.88 -2.74
C ILE A 110 16.95 10.94 -2.93
N PHE A 111 16.31 11.83 -2.17
CA PHE A 111 14.89 12.15 -2.28
C PHE A 111 14.71 13.64 -2.56
N LYS A 112 13.69 13.99 -3.35
CA LYS A 112 13.27 15.37 -3.60
C LYS A 112 11.75 15.47 -3.49
N GLN A 113 11.29 16.59 -2.98
CA GLN A 113 9.87 16.94 -2.85
C GLN A 113 9.45 17.78 -4.08
N ILE A 114 8.28 17.48 -4.65
CA ILE A 114 7.67 18.26 -5.74
C ILE A 114 6.23 18.66 -5.38
N GLU A 115 5.85 19.90 -5.65
CA GLU A 115 4.48 20.37 -5.40
C GLU A 115 3.58 20.10 -6.62
N ILE A 116 2.56 19.27 -6.41
CA ILE A 116 1.42 19.13 -7.31
C ILE A 116 0.39 20.18 -6.92
N THR A 117 0.09 21.11 -7.84
CA THR A 117 -0.65 22.34 -7.51
C THR A 117 -2.18 22.18 -7.49
N LYS A 118 -2.72 21.15 -8.15
CA LYS A 118 -4.15 20.85 -8.25
C LYS A 118 -4.41 19.34 -8.26
N ASN A 119 -5.61 18.92 -7.85
CA ASN A 119 -6.08 17.55 -8.13
C ASN A 119 -6.38 17.41 -9.63
N ASP A 120 -6.15 16.23 -10.20
CA ASP A 120 -6.65 15.91 -11.53
C ASP A 120 -8.15 15.57 -11.46
N PRO A 121 -9.05 16.31 -12.15
CA PRO A 121 -10.47 15.95 -12.20
C PRO A 121 -10.72 14.61 -12.89
N ASN A 122 -9.84 14.20 -13.80
CA ASN A 122 -9.93 12.96 -14.59
C ASN A 122 -9.16 11.80 -13.93
N TYR A 123 -8.95 11.82 -12.61
CA TYR A 123 -8.20 10.79 -11.89
C TYR A 123 -8.70 9.36 -12.19
N ILE A 124 -10.01 9.16 -12.21
CA ILE A 124 -10.65 7.86 -12.45
C ILE A 124 -10.31 7.34 -13.86
N ASP A 125 -10.36 8.22 -14.87
CA ASP A 125 -10.02 7.90 -16.26
C ASP A 125 -8.53 7.57 -16.48
N ARG A 126 -7.67 7.84 -15.48
CA ARG A 126 -6.22 7.53 -15.48
C ARG A 126 -5.83 6.46 -14.46
N LEU A 127 -6.80 5.67 -14.01
CA LEU A 127 -6.56 4.48 -13.20
C LEU A 127 -6.16 3.30 -14.11
N GLU A 128 -4.91 2.89 -14.02
CA GLU A 128 -4.39 1.69 -14.67
C GLU A 128 -4.41 0.51 -13.71
N LEU A 129 -4.63 -0.69 -14.23
CA LEU A 129 -4.58 -1.92 -13.46
C LEU A 129 -3.12 -2.19 -13.01
N VAL A 130 -2.88 -2.23 -11.70
CA VAL A 130 -1.54 -2.49 -11.13
C VAL A 130 -1.41 -3.89 -10.51
N TRP A 131 -2.52 -4.52 -10.16
CA TRP A 131 -2.55 -5.92 -9.72
C TRP A 131 -3.94 -6.53 -9.94
N GLN A 132 -3.97 -7.80 -10.33
CA GLN A 132 -5.16 -8.63 -10.25
C GLN A 132 -4.80 -10.06 -9.83
N ASP A 133 -5.78 -10.79 -9.32
CA ASP A 133 -5.82 -12.24 -9.35
C ASP A 133 -7.18 -12.66 -9.93
N ASP A 134 -7.15 -13.39 -11.06
CA ASP A 134 -8.32 -13.98 -11.72
C ASP A 134 -8.38 -15.50 -11.46
N PHE A 135 -7.71 -15.97 -10.40
CA PHE A 135 -7.77 -17.33 -9.85
C PHE A 135 -7.66 -18.47 -10.89
N ASN A 136 -6.78 -18.28 -11.88
CA ASN A 136 -6.52 -19.23 -12.97
C ASN A 136 -5.58 -20.40 -12.59
N GLY A 137 -5.08 -20.45 -11.36
CA GLY A 137 -4.21 -21.52 -10.86
C GLY A 137 -4.97 -22.70 -10.26
N GLU A 138 -4.28 -23.80 -9.94
CA GLU A 138 -4.89 -24.93 -9.19
C GLU A 138 -5.02 -24.64 -7.69
N HIS A 139 -4.26 -23.68 -7.17
CA HIS A 139 -4.13 -23.35 -5.75
C HIS A 139 -4.04 -21.82 -5.55
N LEU A 140 -4.46 -21.34 -4.37
CA LEU A 140 -4.33 -19.92 -3.99
C LEU A 140 -2.87 -19.45 -4.04
N ASP A 141 -2.60 -18.31 -4.67
CA ASP A 141 -1.25 -17.76 -4.76
C ASP A 141 -0.70 -17.34 -3.39
N LYS A 142 0.28 -18.09 -2.89
CA LYS A 142 0.95 -17.80 -1.63
C LYS A 142 1.93 -16.63 -1.70
N HIS A 143 2.24 -16.10 -2.89
CA HIS A 143 2.97 -14.84 -3.06
C HIS A 143 2.07 -13.61 -2.90
N SER A 144 0.75 -13.75 -3.05
CA SER A 144 -0.23 -12.67 -2.86
C SER A 144 -1.01 -12.80 -1.55
N TYR A 145 -1.34 -14.02 -1.11
CA TYR A 145 -2.22 -14.28 0.03
C TYR A 145 -1.59 -15.10 1.17
N THR A 146 -2.11 -14.89 2.38
CA THR A 146 -1.81 -15.64 3.61
C THR A 146 -3.11 -16.10 4.26
N TYR A 147 -3.13 -17.30 4.85
CA TYR A 147 -4.25 -17.79 5.67
C TYR A 147 -4.11 -17.30 7.11
N ALA A 148 -5.16 -16.71 7.66
CA ALA A 148 -5.29 -16.44 9.09
C ALA A 148 -6.13 -17.56 9.72
N THR A 149 -5.64 -18.19 10.81
CA THR A 149 -6.18 -19.46 11.32
C THR A 149 -6.61 -19.39 12.79
N GLY A 150 -7.64 -20.14 13.17
CA GLY A 150 -8.09 -20.27 14.56
C GLY A 150 -9.57 -19.93 14.79
N ASP A 151 -10.04 -20.25 15.99
CA ASP A 151 -11.43 -20.26 16.47
C ASP A 151 -11.68 -19.33 17.68
N HIS A 152 -10.72 -18.44 17.99
CA HIS A 152 -10.72 -17.56 19.16
C HIS A 152 -11.74 -16.40 19.10
N GLY A 153 -12.80 -16.53 18.29
CA GLY A 153 -13.89 -15.57 18.16
C GLY A 153 -13.57 -14.26 17.43
N TRP A 154 -12.31 -14.01 17.04
CA TRP A 154 -11.87 -12.88 16.20
C TRP A 154 -12.33 -11.48 16.63
N GLY A 155 -12.55 -11.29 17.95
CA GLY A 155 -13.13 -10.07 18.54
C GLY A 155 -14.66 -10.02 18.49
N ASN A 156 -15.27 -10.64 17.47
CA ASN A 156 -16.70 -10.62 17.19
C ASN A 156 -17.51 -11.78 17.80
N GLN A 157 -16.91 -12.68 18.59
CA GLN A 157 -17.53 -13.91 19.09
C GLN A 157 -17.93 -14.90 17.95
N GLU A 158 -17.19 -14.86 16.84
CA GLU A 158 -17.33 -15.77 15.70
C GLU A 158 -17.19 -17.26 16.10
N LEU A 159 -17.92 -18.15 15.43
CA LEU A 159 -18.03 -19.57 15.83
C LEU A 159 -17.20 -20.53 14.96
N GLN A 160 -16.65 -20.07 13.83
CA GLN A 160 -15.82 -20.90 12.94
C GLN A 160 -14.35 -20.92 13.35
N ASN A 161 -13.71 -22.06 13.14
CA ASN A 161 -12.26 -22.15 13.03
C ASN A 161 -11.83 -21.80 11.59
N TYR A 162 -11.02 -20.76 11.41
CA TYR A 162 -10.40 -20.52 10.10
C TYR A 162 -9.22 -21.48 9.88
N THR A 163 -9.15 -22.09 8.70
CA THR A 163 -8.25 -23.20 8.36
C THR A 163 -7.13 -22.78 7.40
N ASN A 164 -6.14 -23.64 7.18
CA ASN A 164 -4.93 -23.36 6.39
C ASN A 164 -5.08 -23.81 4.92
N GLY A 165 -6.27 -23.61 4.36
CA GLY A 165 -6.64 -23.99 3.00
C GLY A 165 -7.61 -25.16 2.88
N GLU A 166 -7.90 -25.91 3.96
CA GLU A 166 -8.89 -27.01 3.93
C GLU A 166 -10.29 -26.53 3.51
N ASN A 167 -10.60 -25.26 3.76
CA ASN A 167 -11.85 -24.59 3.38
C ASN A 167 -11.74 -23.69 2.14
N THR A 168 -10.61 -23.70 1.42
CA THR A 168 -10.42 -22.95 0.18
C THR A 168 -10.16 -23.89 -1.00
N THR A 169 -10.85 -23.66 -2.11
CA THR A 169 -10.47 -24.27 -3.39
C THR A 169 -10.35 -23.21 -4.48
N ILE A 170 -9.53 -23.46 -5.48
CA ILE A 170 -9.59 -22.73 -6.75
C ILE A 170 -10.22 -23.68 -7.77
N LYS A 171 -11.25 -23.23 -8.48
CA LYS A 171 -12.00 -24.05 -9.44
C LYS A 171 -12.67 -23.18 -10.50
N ASP A 172 -12.62 -23.62 -11.75
CA ASP A 172 -13.27 -22.97 -12.91
C ASP A 172 -12.95 -21.47 -13.05
N GLY A 173 -11.72 -21.06 -12.69
CA GLY A 173 -11.28 -19.66 -12.70
C GLY A 173 -11.67 -18.84 -11.47
N LYS A 174 -12.10 -19.49 -10.37
CA LYS A 174 -12.65 -18.81 -9.18
C LYS A 174 -12.04 -19.27 -7.88
N LEU A 175 -11.82 -18.32 -6.97
CA LEU A 175 -11.58 -18.58 -5.56
C LEU A 175 -12.91 -18.94 -4.88
N ASN A 176 -12.93 -20.08 -4.21
CA ASN A 176 -14.07 -20.55 -3.42
C ASN A 176 -13.69 -20.58 -1.93
N ILE A 177 -14.37 -19.79 -1.10
CA ILE A 177 -14.27 -19.88 0.37
C ILE A 177 -15.49 -20.63 0.89
N HIS A 178 -15.29 -21.89 1.28
CA HIS A 178 -16.34 -22.76 1.79
C HIS A 178 -16.48 -22.62 3.30
N ILE A 179 -17.69 -22.42 3.82
CA ILE A 179 -17.98 -22.55 5.24
C ILE A 179 -18.79 -23.83 5.51
N ARG A 180 -18.32 -24.63 6.47
CA ARG A 180 -18.80 -26.00 6.71
C ARG A 180 -19.05 -26.22 8.19
N LYS A 181 -20.10 -26.98 8.53
CA LYS A 181 -20.44 -27.36 9.89
C LYS A 181 -19.72 -28.64 10.29
N ILE A 182 -19.07 -28.66 11.46
CA ILE A 182 -18.48 -29.85 12.08
C ILE A 182 -19.50 -30.57 12.95
N ASP A 183 -20.14 -29.86 13.89
CA ASP A 183 -21.13 -30.43 14.81
C ASP A 183 -22.37 -29.52 14.96
N ASN A 184 -23.34 -29.94 15.79
CA ASN A 184 -24.60 -29.20 15.94
C ASN A 184 -24.64 -28.24 17.15
N LYS A 185 -23.56 -28.07 17.92
CA LYS A 185 -23.60 -27.35 19.20
C LYS A 185 -23.73 -25.83 19.06
N LYS A 186 -23.16 -25.26 17.99
CA LYS A 186 -23.06 -23.81 17.73
C LYS A 186 -22.17 -23.07 18.73
N GLU A 187 -21.08 -23.71 19.14
CA GLU A 187 -20.00 -23.11 19.96
C GLU A 187 -18.77 -22.80 19.07
N PRO A 188 -17.76 -22.05 19.54
CA PRO A 188 -16.52 -21.85 18.80
C PRO A 188 -15.88 -23.19 18.42
N GLY A 189 -15.59 -23.37 17.13
CA GLY A 189 -15.12 -24.63 16.56
C GLY A 189 -16.24 -25.57 16.06
N SER A 190 -17.53 -25.24 16.21
CA SER A 190 -18.63 -25.99 15.55
C SER A 190 -18.62 -25.88 14.02
N TYR A 191 -17.84 -24.96 13.44
CA TYR A 191 -17.75 -24.74 11.99
C TYR A 191 -16.28 -24.57 11.57
N THR A 192 -15.98 -24.78 10.28
CA THR A 192 -14.72 -24.34 9.66
C THR A 192 -14.96 -23.43 8.47
N SER A 193 -14.01 -22.52 8.22
CA SER A 193 -14.01 -21.63 7.06
C SER A 193 -12.56 -21.25 6.65
N SER A 194 -12.40 -20.29 5.75
CA SER A 194 -11.12 -19.62 5.49
C SER A 194 -11.24 -18.10 5.69
N ARG A 195 -10.17 -17.51 6.22
CA ARG A 195 -9.89 -16.07 6.19
C ARG A 195 -8.54 -15.89 5.53
N ILE A 196 -8.51 -15.22 4.39
CA ILE A 196 -7.28 -14.93 3.66
C ILE A 196 -7.03 -13.43 3.60
N HIS A 197 -5.77 -13.02 3.59
CA HIS A 197 -5.37 -11.62 3.57
C HIS A 197 -4.10 -11.38 2.76
N THR A 198 -3.90 -10.17 2.25
CA THR A 198 -2.74 -9.78 1.44
C THR A 198 -1.65 -9.02 2.21
N LYS A 199 -1.75 -8.95 3.54
CA LYS A 199 -0.76 -8.30 4.41
C LYS A 199 0.65 -8.83 4.14
N ASP A 200 1.62 -7.93 4.18
CA ASP A 200 3.04 -8.15 3.95
C ASP A 200 3.36 -8.67 2.52
N LYS A 201 2.40 -8.57 1.57
CA LYS A 201 2.48 -9.14 0.20
C LYS A 201 1.93 -8.26 -0.92
N LYS A 202 0.66 -7.83 -0.82
CA LYS A 202 0.00 -6.89 -1.75
C LYS A 202 -0.69 -5.83 -0.93
N GLU A 203 -0.05 -4.67 -0.84
CA GLU A 203 -0.53 -3.54 -0.05
C GLU A 203 -0.43 -2.28 -0.91
N PHE A 204 -1.50 -1.50 -0.93
CA PHE A 204 -1.58 -0.31 -1.78
C PHE A 204 -2.20 0.85 -1.00
N GLN A 205 -1.91 2.07 -1.44
CA GLN A 205 -2.44 3.31 -0.86
C GLN A 205 -3.15 4.11 -1.95
N TYR A 206 -4.45 4.39 -1.74
CA TYR A 206 -5.34 4.95 -2.76
C TYR A 206 -5.49 4.08 -4.02
N GLY A 207 -6.54 4.34 -4.80
CA GLY A 207 -6.85 3.59 -6.01
C GLY A 207 -8.32 3.25 -6.12
N ARG A 208 -8.64 2.29 -7.00
CA ARG A 208 -9.95 1.66 -7.13
C ARG A 208 -9.77 0.15 -6.94
N TYR A 209 -10.57 -0.43 -6.07
CA TYR A 209 -10.60 -1.85 -5.75
C TYR A 209 -11.90 -2.41 -6.29
N GLU A 210 -11.86 -3.53 -6.99
CA GLU A 210 -13.02 -4.21 -7.54
C GLU A 210 -12.88 -5.72 -7.31
N ILE A 211 -13.81 -6.28 -6.55
CA ILE A 211 -13.86 -7.70 -6.22
C ILE A 211 -15.18 -8.25 -6.74
N ASN A 212 -15.12 -9.07 -7.80
CA ASN A 212 -16.32 -9.67 -8.38
C ASN A 212 -16.63 -10.99 -7.67
N ALA A 213 -17.78 -11.06 -7.00
CA ALA A 213 -18.13 -12.16 -6.11
C ALA A 213 -19.65 -12.43 -6.06
N LYS A 214 -20.00 -13.65 -5.68
CA LYS A 214 -21.36 -14.07 -5.31
C LYS A 214 -21.34 -14.56 -3.86
N LEU A 215 -22.35 -14.16 -3.09
CA LEU A 215 -22.35 -14.30 -1.64
C LEU A 215 -22.99 -15.63 -1.17
N PRO A 216 -22.52 -16.20 -0.05
CA PRO A 216 -23.15 -17.38 0.57
C PRO A 216 -24.43 -16.97 1.31
N ALA A 217 -25.55 -17.66 1.01
CA ALA A 217 -26.85 -17.35 1.58
C ALA A 217 -27.07 -17.96 2.98
N GLY A 218 -27.96 -17.32 3.76
CA GLY A 218 -28.70 -17.97 4.83
C GLY A 218 -28.26 -17.67 6.28
N LYS A 219 -29.19 -17.97 7.21
CA LYS A 219 -29.16 -17.38 8.54
C LYS A 219 -27.99 -17.83 9.40
N GLY A 220 -27.18 -16.87 9.82
CA GLY A 220 -25.96 -17.09 10.61
C GLY A 220 -24.67 -17.03 9.81
N ILE A 221 -24.73 -16.85 8.49
CA ILE A 221 -23.60 -16.50 7.65
C ILE A 221 -23.25 -15.01 7.82
N TRP A 222 -21.96 -14.70 7.80
CA TRP A 222 -21.43 -13.34 7.68
C TRP A 222 -20.29 -13.35 6.67
N ALA A 223 -20.49 -12.79 5.48
CA ALA A 223 -19.48 -12.71 4.43
C ALA A 223 -18.88 -11.30 4.39
N ALA A 224 -17.57 -11.20 4.17
CA ALA A 224 -16.87 -9.91 4.19
C ALA A 224 -15.75 -9.81 3.13
N ILE A 225 -15.72 -8.66 2.45
CA ILE A 225 -14.66 -8.18 1.55
C ILE A 225 -14.25 -6.81 2.09
N TRP A 226 -13.07 -6.72 2.69
CA TRP A 226 -12.70 -5.59 3.54
C TRP A 226 -11.20 -5.36 3.59
N MET A 227 -10.79 -4.25 4.18
CA MET A 227 -9.39 -3.84 4.25
C MET A 227 -9.00 -3.30 5.62
N LEU A 228 -7.74 -3.55 6.00
CA LEU A 228 -7.11 -3.00 7.19
C LEU A 228 -5.83 -2.24 6.82
N GLY A 229 -5.54 -1.14 7.52
CA GLY A 229 -4.26 -0.44 7.39
C GLY A 229 -3.08 -1.33 7.78
N SER A 230 -2.04 -1.36 6.94
CA SER A 230 -0.83 -2.20 7.15
C SER A 230 -0.08 -1.90 8.45
N ASN A 231 -0.30 -0.72 9.03
CA ASN A 231 0.26 -0.28 10.30
C ASN A 231 -0.43 -0.91 11.54
N ILE A 232 -1.40 -1.82 11.38
CA ILE A 232 -2.11 -2.47 12.49
C ILE A 232 -1.19 -3.04 13.58
N ASP A 233 -0.07 -3.68 13.22
CA ASP A 233 0.89 -4.24 14.18
C ASP A 233 1.60 -3.16 15.03
N SER A 234 1.56 -1.89 14.59
CA SER A 234 2.24 -0.75 15.21
C SER A 234 1.30 0.21 15.97
N VAL A 235 0.04 0.36 15.52
CA VAL A 235 -0.94 1.29 16.12
C VAL A 235 -2.19 0.62 16.68
N GLY A 236 -2.45 -0.64 16.33
CA GLY A 236 -3.66 -1.36 16.70
C GLY A 236 -4.93 -0.89 16.00
N TRP A 237 -6.01 -1.65 16.18
CA TRP A 237 -7.36 -1.28 15.75
C TRP A 237 -8.05 -0.45 16.84
N PRO A 238 -8.86 0.58 16.49
CA PRO A 238 -9.23 1.04 15.15
C PRO A 238 -8.25 2.08 14.56
N ALA A 239 -7.12 2.36 15.22
CA ALA A 239 -6.18 3.42 14.81
C ALA A 239 -5.46 3.16 13.49
N CYS A 240 -5.44 1.92 13.00
CA CYS A 240 -4.98 1.57 11.65
C CYS A 240 -6.00 1.85 10.55
N GLY A 241 -7.27 2.09 10.88
CA GLY A 241 -8.37 2.20 9.93
C GLY A 241 -8.81 0.85 9.36
N GLU A 242 -10.14 0.73 9.20
CA GLU A 242 -10.84 -0.39 8.57
C GLU A 242 -11.74 0.17 7.45
N MET A 243 -11.82 -0.53 6.33
CA MET A 243 -12.61 -0.11 5.16
C MET A 243 -13.33 -1.33 4.58
N ASP A 244 -14.61 -1.46 4.92
CA ASP A 244 -15.43 -2.62 4.63
C ASP A 244 -16.15 -2.38 3.30
N ILE A 245 -15.63 -3.00 2.24
CA ILE A 245 -16.10 -2.80 0.86
C ILE A 245 -17.49 -3.42 0.70
N MET A 246 -17.64 -4.64 1.21
CA MET A 246 -18.91 -5.35 1.34
C MET A 246 -18.90 -6.18 2.62
N GLU A 247 -19.94 -6.01 3.42
CA GLU A 247 -20.39 -6.99 4.40
C GLU A 247 -21.82 -7.45 4.09
N TYR A 248 -22.08 -8.72 4.36
CA TYR A 248 -23.40 -9.35 4.22
C TYR A 248 -23.65 -10.26 5.43
N VAL A 249 -24.87 -10.22 5.97
CA VAL A 249 -25.31 -11.08 7.08
C VAL A 249 -26.61 -11.79 6.72
N GLY A 250 -26.57 -13.13 6.60
CA GLY A 250 -27.68 -13.90 6.03
C GLY A 250 -28.97 -14.02 6.87
N PHE A 251 -29.14 -13.18 7.89
CA PHE A 251 -30.43 -12.91 8.53
C PHE A 251 -31.16 -11.70 7.92
N GLU A 252 -30.44 -10.84 7.20
CA GLU A 252 -30.95 -9.73 6.41
C GLU A 252 -30.56 -9.99 4.94
N PRO A 253 -31.25 -10.93 4.26
CA PRO A 253 -30.93 -11.31 2.88
C PRO A 253 -31.15 -10.12 1.92
N ASN A 254 -30.65 -10.26 0.69
CA ASN A 254 -30.79 -9.24 -0.36
C ASN A 254 -30.24 -7.86 0.06
N THR A 255 -29.32 -7.78 1.02
CA THR A 255 -28.82 -6.51 1.58
C THR A 255 -27.31 -6.58 1.74
N VAL A 256 -26.58 -5.56 1.28
CA VAL A 256 -25.12 -5.44 1.47
C VAL A 256 -24.77 -4.09 2.11
N HIS A 257 -23.77 -4.13 2.98
CA HIS A 257 -23.31 -3.01 3.81
C HIS A 257 -21.90 -2.59 3.40
N SER A 258 -21.58 -1.30 3.54
CA SER A 258 -20.21 -0.79 3.45
C SER A 258 -19.95 0.17 4.61
N THR A 259 -18.83 -0.05 5.31
CA THR A 259 -18.56 0.56 6.62
C THR A 259 -17.12 1.07 6.69
N VAL A 260 -16.87 2.02 7.59
CA VAL A 260 -15.55 2.55 7.94
C VAL A 260 -15.42 2.57 9.46
N HIS A 261 -14.42 1.88 9.98
CA HIS A 261 -14.07 1.91 11.40
C HIS A 261 -12.74 2.64 11.65
N VAL A 262 -12.80 3.69 12.46
CA VAL A 262 -11.71 4.62 12.81
C VAL A 262 -11.87 5.08 14.27
N PRO A 263 -10.88 5.71 14.92
CA PRO A 263 -11.03 6.11 16.34
C PRO A 263 -12.25 6.99 16.65
N ALA A 264 -12.72 7.80 15.71
CA ALA A 264 -13.94 8.62 15.84
C ALA A 264 -15.26 7.82 15.77
N GLY A 265 -15.25 6.57 15.29
CA GLY A 265 -16.42 5.71 15.14
C GLY A 265 -16.04 4.30 14.69
N TYR A 266 -16.30 3.29 15.53
CA TYR A 266 -15.87 1.90 15.32
C TYR A 266 -16.84 0.88 15.95
N ALA A 267 -16.72 -0.39 15.56
CA ALA A 267 -17.70 -1.45 15.86
C ALA A 267 -19.13 -0.99 15.53
N GLY A 268 -20.10 -1.19 16.44
CA GLY A 268 -21.48 -0.72 16.27
C GLY A 268 -21.69 0.81 16.17
N ASN A 269 -20.61 1.61 16.11
CA ASN A 269 -20.63 3.04 15.82
C ASN A 269 -19.72 3.40 14.62
N GLY A 270 -19.44 2.47 13.71
CA GLY A 270 -18.80 2.78 12.42
C GLY A 270 -19.64 3.75 11.57
N ASP A 271 -18.97 4.51 10.70
CA ASP A 271 -19.66 5.33 9.70
C ASP A 271 -19.86 4.47 8.44
N GLY A 272 -21.11 4.30 8.01
CA GLY A 272 -21.46 3.29 7.01
C GLY A 272 -22.89 3.42 6.52
N SER A 273 -23.23 2.61 5.53
CA SER A 273 -24.57 2.56 4.92
C SER A 273 -24.79 1.19 4.26
N LYS A 274 -25.99 0.94 3.77
CA LYS A 274 -26.37 -0.32 3.09
C LYS A 274 -27.29 -0.07 1.91
N ILE A 275 -27.35 -1.03 0.99
CA ILE A 275 -28.26 -1.04 -0.15
C ILE A 275 -28.96 -2.39 -0.28
N GLU A 276 -30.19 -2.37 -0.80
CA GLU A 276 -30.91 -3.58 -1.23
C GLU A 276 -30.34 -4.04 -2.58
N LEU A 277 -30.06 -5.34 -2.70
CA LEU A 277 -29.40 -5.99 -3.83
C LEU A 277 -29.95 -7.42 -3.96
N GLU A 278 -31.10 -7.57 -4.61
CA GLU A 278 -31.90 -8.81 -4.62
C GLU A 278 -31.18 -10.05 -5.17
N SER A 279 -30.12 -9.87 -5.95
CA SER A 279 -29.38 -10.95 -6.61
C SER A 279 -28.01 -11.26 -5.97
N CYS A 280 -27.65 -10.64 -4.83
CA CYS A 280 -26.30 -10.79 -4.23
C CYS A 280 -25.92 -12.23 -3.82
N GLU A 281 -26.93 -13.06 -3.56
CA GLU A 281 -26.80 -14.48 -3.17
C GLU A 281 -26.73 -15.43 -4.39
N GLU A 282 -27.18 -14.99 -5.57
CA GLU A 282 -27.44 -15.84 -6.73
C GLU A 282 -26.58 -15.48 -7.96
N ASP A 283 -26.27 -14.20 -8.16
CA ASP A 283 -25.45 -13.66 -9.25
C ASP A 283 -24.12 -13.06 -8.76
N PHE A 284 -23.19 -12.86 -9.69
CA PHE A 284 -21.89 -12.23 -9.41
C PHE A 284 -21.97 -10.70 -9.54
N HIS A 285 -21.69 -10.01 -8.45
CA HIS A 285 -21.63 -8.55 -8.39
C HIS A 285 -20.21 -8.07 -8.13
N THR A 286 -19.88 -6.88 -8.64
CA THR A 286 -18.58 -6.22 -8.43
C THR A 286 -18.66 -5.28 -7.24
N TYR A 287 -18.18 -5.74 -6.09
CA TYR A 287 -18.07 -4.93 -4.88
C TYR A 287 -16.85 -4.02 -5.00
N GLY A 288 -17.10 -2.71 -4.96
CA GLY A 288 -16.15 -1.69 -5.40
C GLY A 288 -15.87 -0.61 -4.36
N MET A 289 -14.61 -0.16 -4.31
CA MET A 289 -14.19 1.00 -3.51
C MET A 289 -13.26 1.91 -4.30
N LEU A 290 -13.60 3.20 -4.41
CA LEU A 290 -12.69 4.26 -4.88
C LEU A 290 -12.15 5.04 -3.67
N TRP A 291 -10.84 4.93 -3.43
CA TRP A 291 -10.14 5.56 -2.30
C TRP A 291 -9.19 6.65 -2.78
N THR A 292 -9.38 7.86 -2.25
CA THR A 292 -8.52 9.04 -2.48
C THR A 292 -8.15 9.69 -1.14
N PRO A 293 -7.18 10.61 -1.08
CA PRO A 293 -6.86 11.37 0.14
C PRO A 293 -8.03 12.23 0.69
N SER A 294 -9.11 12.41 -0.09
CA SER A 294 -10.25 13.25 0.28
C SER A 294 -11.54 12.48 0.58
N LYS A 295 -11.73 11.28 0.04
CA LYS A 295 -12.93 10.46 0.25
C LYS A 295 -12.72 8.97 -0.08
N LEU A 296 -13.55 8.14 0.54
CA LEU A 296 -13.93 6.81 0.05
C LEU A 296 -15.28 6.91 -0.66
N ILE A 297 -15.48 6.14 -1.72
CA ILE A 297 -16.80 5.84 -2.30
C ILE A 297 -16.89 4.34 -2.44
N PHE A 298 -17.91 3.75 -1.80
CA PHE A 298 -18.23 2.32 -1.89
C PHE A 298 -19.41 2.13 -2.84
N TYR A 299 -19.36 1.13 -3.70
CA TYR A 299 -20.34 0.93 -4.79
C TYR A 299 -20.49 -0.54 -5.18
N VAL A 300 -21.57 -0.84 -5.91
CA VAL A 300 -21.84 -2.17 -6.48
C VAL A 300 -22.02 -2.05 -7.99
N ASP A 301 -21.26 -2.83 -8.76
CA ASP A 301 -21.23 -2.93 -10.23
C ASP A 301 -20.80 -1.67 -11.00
N SER A 302 -21.18 -0.48 -10.55
CA SER A 302 -20.83 0.80 -11.16
C SER A 302 -20.67 1.89 -10.10
N LEU A 303 -19.77 2.84 -10.35
CA LEU A 303 -19.58 4.06 -9.53
C LEU A 303 -20.84 4.95 -9.47
N GLU A 304 -21.85 4.69 -10.29
CA GLU A 304 -23.17 5.33 -10.23
C GLU A 304 -24.06 4.75 -9.12
N ASN A 305 -23.82 3.51 -8.69
CA ASN A 305 -24.61 2.77 -7.70
C ASN A 305 -23.86 2.73 -6.34
N VAL A 306 -23.84 3.89 -5.68
CA VAL A 306 -23.08 4.14 -4.45
C VAL A 306 -23.82 3.61 -3.22
N VAL A 307 -23.15 2.75 -2.44
CA VAL A 307 -23.63 2.25 -1.14
C VAL A 307 -23.35 3.27 -0.02
N HIS A 308 -22.12 3.77 0.04
CA HIS A 308 -21.66 4.71 1.08
C HIS A 308 -20.59 5.67 0.53
N THR A 309 -20.39 6.83 1.16
CA THR A 309 -19.31 7.78 0.83
C THR A 309 -18.75 8.43 2.10
N TYR A 310 -17.56 8.00 2.50
CA TYR A 310 -16.88 8.51 3.69
C TYR A 310 -15.97 9.68 3.30
N ALA A 311 -16.33 10.90 3.72
CA ALA A 311 -15.63 12.13 3.31
C ALA A 311 -15.57 13.21 4.42
N PRO A 312 -15.13 12.90 5.65
CA PRO A 312 -15.13 13.85 6.77
C PRO A 312 -14.31 15.11 6.49
N SER A 313 -14.75 16.23 7.07
CA SER A 313 -14.10 17.54 6.96
C SER A 313 -14.36 18.37 8.22
N PRO A 314 -13.33 18.90 8.92
CA PRO A 314 -11.90 18.71 8.65
C PRO A 314 -11.44 17.26 8.90
N LYS A 315 -10.35 16.86 8.24
CA LYS A 315 -9.67 15.58 8.47
C LYS A 315 -8.65 15.72 9.60
N ASN A 316 -8.54 14.68 10.43
CA ASN A 316 -7.56 14.53 11.50
C ASN A 316 -7.26 13.02 11.70
N ILE A 317 -6.42 12.66 12.67
CA ILE A 317 -6.03 11.26 12.90
C ILE A 317 -7.17 10.38 13.45
N GLU A 318 -8.19 10.97 14.07
CA GLU A 318 -9.33 10.24 14.63
C GLU A 318 -10.35 9.84 13.56
N ASN A 319 -10.54 10.69 12.54
CA ASN A 319 -11.52 10.50 11.45
C ASN A 319 -10.90 10.25 10.07
N TRP A 320 -9.58 10.25 9.96
CA TRP A 320 -8.89 9.91 8.71
C TRP A 320 -7.49 9.27 8.93
N PRO A 321 -7.38 8.16 9.67
CA PRO A 321 -6.19 7.28 9.64
C PRO A 321 -6.18 6.42 8.36
N LEU A 322 -6.47 7.04 7.20
CA LEU A 322 -6.74 6.40 5.91
C LEU A 322 -5.80 6.96 4.84
N ASN A 323 -4.53 7.13 5.23
CA ASN A 323 -3.48 7.85 4.50
C ASN A 323 -2.12 7.11 4.53
N GLN A 324 -2.17 5.79 4.66
CA GLN A 324 -1.07 4.82 4.63
C GLN A 324 -1.51 3.61 3.78
N PRO A 325 -0.62 2.68 3.39
CA PRO A 325 -1.02 1.44 2.72
C PRO A 325 -2.00 0.59 3.53
N ALA A 326 -2.83 -0.16 2.83
CA ALA A 326 -3.77 -1.12 3.40
C ALA A 326 -3.75 -2.44 2.61
N PHE A 327 -4.13 -3.53 3.27
CA PHE A 327 -4.23 -4.87 2.70
C PHE A 327 -5.68 -5.36 2.61
N LEU A 328 -5.97 -6.23 1.65
CA LEU A 328 -7.28 -6.84 1.44
C LEU A 328 -7.45 -8.08 2.34
N ILE A 329 -8.68 -8.32 2.77
CA ILE A 329 -9.12 -9.47 3.57
C ILE A 329 -10.41 -10.03 2.96
N LEU A 330 -10.50 -11.36 2.87
CA LEU A 330 -11.63 -12.10 2.31
C LEU A 330 -11.97 -13.27 3.26
N ASN A 331 -13.19 -13.32 3.78
CA ASN A 331 -13.64 -14.41 4.66
C ASN A 331 -15.15 -14.65 4.64
N VAL A 332 -15.55 -15.79 5.19
CA VAL A 332 -16.93 -16.10 5.58
C VAL A 332 -16.92 -16.60 7.02
N ALA A 333 -17.59 -15.88 7.92
CA ALA A 333 -17.81 -16.26 9.31
C ALA A 333 -19.15 -16.98 9.52
N ALA A 334 -19.26 -17.69 10.65
CA ALA A 334 -20.52 -18.21 11.17
C ALA A 334 -20.79 -17.64 12.56
N GLY A 335 -22.00 -17.14 12.79
CA GLY A 335 -22.38 -16.54 14.07
C GLY A 335 -21.70 -15.18 14.29
N GLY A 336 -21.11 -14.98 15.47
CA GLY A 336 -20.67 -13.67 15.92
C GLY A 336 -21.80 -12.79 16.45
N THR A 337 -21.44 -11.65 17.04
CA THR A 337 -22.36 -10.68 17.65
C THR A 337 -23.33 -10.06 16.66
N TRP A 338 -22.92 -9.89 15.39
CA TRP A 338 -23.78 -9.37 14.33
C TRP A 338 -24.32 -10.49 13.43
N GLY A 339 -23.47 -11.23 12.70
CA GLY A 339 -23.93 -12.33 11.83
C GLY A 339 -24.79 -13.40 12.53
N GLY A 340 -24.56 -13.63 13.82
CA GLY A 340 -25.30 -14.55 14.68
C GLY A 340 -26.48 -13.93 15.43
N LEU A 341 -26.84 -12.66 15.19
CA LEU A 341 -27.86 -11.91 15.95
C LEU A 341 -29.23 -12.60 15.99
N GLN A 342 -29.62 -13.29 14.91
CA GLN A 342 -30.85 -14.10 14.85
C GLN A 342 -30.60 -15.62 15.01
N GLY A 343 -29.41 -16.00 15.47
CA GLY A 343 -28.92 -17.37 15.61
C GLY A 343 -28.56 -18.03 14.28
N VAL A 344 -27.65 -19.02 14.32
CA VAL A 344 -27.22 -19.77 13.14
C VAL A 344 -28.20 -20.91 12.82
N ASP A 345 -28.53 -21.13 11.54
CA ASP A 345 -29.26 -22.31 11.07
C ASP A 345 -28.28 -23.42 10.68
N ASN A 346 -28.43 -24.62 11.26
CA ASN A 346 -27.53 -25.73 11.01
C ASN A 346 -27.87 -26.54 9.74
N SER A 347 -28.95 -26.20 9.03
CA SER A 347 -29.43 -26.89 7.83
C SER A 347 -28.88 -26.29 6.53
N ILE A 348 -28.46 -25.02 6.53
CA ILE A 348 -27.94 -24.32 5.33
C ILE A 348 -26.52 -24.75 4.92
N PHE A 349 -25.76 -25.41 5.80
CA PHE A 349 -24.35 -25.74 5.55
C PHE A 349 -24.19 -27.04 4.74
N PRO A 350 -23.20 -27.11 3.81
CA PRO A 350 -22.16 -26.11 3.54
C PRO A 350 -22.62 -24.94 2.66
N GLN A 351 -22.00 -23.79 2.86
CA GLN A 351 -22.15 -22.59 2.01
C GLN A 351 -20.80 -22.19 1.40
N THR A 352 -20.80 -21.40 0.34
CA THR A 352 -19.57 -20.94 -0.35
C THR A 352 -19.70 -19.49 -0.81
N MET A 353 -18.71 -18.65 -0.49
CA MET A 353 -18.48 -17.41 -1.23
C MET A 353 -17.63 -17.73 -2.45
N GLU A 354 -18.14 -17.43 -3.65
CA GLU A 354 -17.39 -17.55 -4.89
C GLU A 354 -16.85 -16.16 -5.28
N ILE A 355 -15.57 -16.06 -5.64
CA ILE A 355 -14.93 -14.84 -6.10
C ILE A 355 -14.28 -15.13 -7.47
N ASP A 356 -14.73 -14.40 -8.49
CA ASP A 356 -14.25 -14.53 -9.87
C ASP A 356 -12.89 -13.85 -10.07
N HIS A 357 -12.74 -12.63 -9.53
CA HIS A 357 -11.46 -11.92 -9.55
C HIS A 357 -11.37 -10.83 -8.49
N VAL A 358 -10.13 -10.48 -8.14
CA VAL A 358 -9.76 -9.27 -7.41
C VAL A 358 -8.94 -8.38 -8.33
N LYS A 359 -9.31 -7.10 -8.47
CA LYS A 359 -8.60 -6.10 -9.31
C LYS A 359 -8.32 -4.84 -8.51
N VAL A 360 -7.09 -4.33 -8.62
CA VAL A 360 -6.65 -3.06 -8.00
C VAL A 360 -6.06 -2.17 -9.08
N PHE A 361 -6.63 -0.98 -9.19
CA PHE A 361 -6.22 0.06 -10.13
C PHE A 361 -5.62 1.24 -9.36
N GLN A 362 -4.53 1.81 -9.86
CA GLN A 362 -3.90 3.00 -9.30
C GLN A 362 -3.55 4.01 -10.40
N ALA A 363 -3.17 5.23 -9.99
CA ALA A 363 -2.60 6.20 -10.90
C ALA A 363 -1.36 5.62 -11.61
N ALA A 364 -1.35 5.71 -12.94
CA ALA A 364 -0.27 5.30 -13.83
C ALA A 364 1.14 5.81 -13.45
N ILE A 365 2.19 5.19 -14.01
CA ILE A 365 3.56 5.73 -14.02
C ILE A 365 4.22 5.39 -15.38
N PHE A 366 4.44 6.40 -16.22
CA PHE A 366 4.72 6.26 -17.66
C PHE A 366 6.22 6.20 -17.99
#